data_AF-A0A9E1N4I4-F1
#
_entry.id   AF-A0A9E1N4I4-F1
#
_cell.length_a   1.000
_cell.length_b   1.000
_cell.length_c   1.000
_cell.angle_alpha   90.00
_cell.angle_beta   90.00
_cell.angle_gamma   90.00
#
_symmetry.space_group_name_H-M   'P 1'
#
loop_
_entity.id
_entity.type
_entity.pdbx_description
1 polymer ?
#
loop_
_entity_poly.entity_id
_entity_poly.type
_entity_poly.pdbx_seq_one_letter_code
_entity_poly.pdbx_strand_id
1 'polypeptide(L)'
;MSNIVYLLTNPTMPDLVKIGMTDDLKSRMRSLYNSSTPVPFECYFACTVSDMKFVEKQIHDGFDDFRVNPNREFFRVDPERVVSILKMVMIEDVTPREDTVDDEIDLKALDKEKSMRSKFNFEMVQISPNSKLTFVRDPTITSRVLDKHKIEFEGKTNSLSASALEILHRLGYNWSSCAGPQLWMYEGETLSARRSRMEEE
;
A
#
# COMPACT_ATOMS: atom_id res chain seq x y z
N MET A 1 19.80 -5.82 17.38
CA MET A 1 19.48 -5.86 15.93
C MET A 1 17.99 -6.06 15.81
N SER A 2 17.32 -5.21 15.06
CA SER A 2 15.89 -5.37 14.79
C SER A 2 15.71 -6.43 13.70
N ASN A 3 14.67 -7.26 13.79
CA ASN A 3 14.34 -8.25 12.78
C ASN A 3 13.08 -7.77 12.06
N ILE A 4 13.23 -7.01 10.97
CA ILE A 4 12.11 -6.33 10.30
C ILE A 4 11.76 -7.07 9.02
N VAL A 5 10.47 -7.30 8.80
CA VAL A 5 9.90 -7.66 7.50
C VAL A 5 9.08 -6.48 6.99
N TYR A 6 9.23 -6.14 5.72
CA TYR A 6 8.61 -4.97 5.12
C TYR A 6 7.93 -5.29 3.78
N LEU A 7 6.93 -4.49 3.45
CA LEU A 7 6.28 -4.41 2.15
C LEU A 7 6.51 -3.02 1.59
N LEU A 8 7.13 -2.93 0.41
CA LEU A 8 7.32 -1.67 -0.30
C LEU A 8 6.53 -1.67 -1.61
N THR A 9 6.00 -0.50 -1.97
CA THR A 9 5.32 -0.26 -3.24
C THR A 9 6.03 0.86 -4.00
N ASN A 10 5.87 0.90 -5.32
CA ASN A 10 6.42 1.97 -6.15
C ASN A 10 5.40 2.36 -7.23
N PRO A 11 5.03 3.65 -7.37
CA PRO A 11 4.05 4.09 -8.39
C PRO A 11 4.43 3.73 -9.83
N THR A 12 5.73 3.59 -10.13
CA THR A 12 6.24 3.19 -11.46
C THR A 12 6.24 1.68 -11.68
N MET A 13 5.97 0.92 -10.63
CA MET A 13 5.79 -0.54 -10.66
C MET A 13 4.38 -0.85 -10.11
N PRO A 14 3.32 -0.42 -10.81
CA PRO A 14 1.96 -0.62 -10.33
C PRO A 14 1.69 -2.11 -10.11
N ASP A 15 0.98 -2.40 -9.01
CA ASP A 15 0.48 -3.72 -8.67
C ASP A 15 1.56 -4.74 -8.28
N LEU A 16 2.81 -4.27 -8.16
CA LEU A 16 3.92 -5.03 -7.60
C LEU A 16 4.22 -4.58 -6.17
N VAL A 17 4.33 -5.56 -5.29
CA VAL A 17 4.78 -5.39 -3.91
C VAL A 17 6.15 -6.03 -3.77
N LYS A 18 7.10 -5.27 -3.25
CA LYS A 18 8.40 -5.81 -2.82
C LYS A 18 8.29 -6.30 -1.39
N ILE A 19 8.51 -7.59 -1.16
CA ILE A 19 8.49 -8.20 0.18
C ILE A 19 9.93 -8.55 0.56
N GLY A 20 10.47 -7.93 1.61
CA GLY A 20 11.83 -8.24 2.03
C GLY A 20 12.04 -8.06 3.53
N MET A 21 13.28 -8.31 3.96
CA MET A 21 13.70 -8.16 5.35
C MET A 21 14.93 -7.26 5.52
N THR A 22 15.09 -6.70 6.72
CA THR A 22 16.24 -5.88 7.09
C THR A 22 16.34 -5.69 8.60
N ASP A 23 17.50 -5.24 9.06
CA ASP A 23 17.73 -4.74 10.41
C ASP A 23 17.61 -3.22 10.56
N ASP A 24 17.70 -2.48 9.44
CA ASP A 24 17.51 -1.03 9.36
C ASP A 24 16.67 -0.66 8.13
N LEU A 25 15.39 -0.41 8.37
CA LEU A 25 14.42 -0.06 7.32
C LEU A 25 14.79 1.23 6.57
N LYS A 26 15.26 2.25 7.27
CA LYS A 26 15.56 3.55 6.66
C LYS A 26 16.77 3.45 5.75
N SER A 27 17.84 2.80 6.21
CA SER A 27 19.01 2.51 5.39
C SER A 27 18.65 1.63 4.19
N ARG A 28 17.82 0.60 4.39
CA ARG A 28 17.38 -0.28 3.32
C ARG A 28 16.60 0.45 2.24
N MET A 29 15.63 1.28 2.60
CA MET A 29 14.85 2.06 1.62
C MET A 29 15.73 2.98 0.79
N ARG A 30 16.68 3.69 1.42
CA ARG A 30 17.67 4.51 0.71
C ARG A 30 18.52 3.69 -0.25
N SER A 31 18.96 2.49 0.15
CA SER A 31 19.78 1.62 -0.72
C SER A 31 19.04 1.11 -1.97
N LEU A 32 17.71 0.99 -1.90
CA LEU A 32 16.87 0.54 -3.01
C LEU A 32 16.57 1.65 -4.02
N TYR A 33 16.68 2.91 -3.61
CA TYR A 33 16.57 4.06 -4.50
C TYR A 33 17.93 4.34 -5.15
N ASN A 34 18.14 3.75 -6.33
CA ASN A 34 19.34 3.89 -7.15
C ASN A 34 18.95 4.16 -8.61
N SER A 35 19.93 4.24 -9.51
CA SER A 35 19.71 4.58 -10.93
C SER A 35 18.78 3.63 -11.70
N SER A 36 18.44 2.46 -11.15
CA SER A 36 17.50 1.51 -11.75
C SER A 36 16.05 1.69 -11.29
N THR A 37 15.78 2.56 -10.32
CA THR A 37 14.44 2.82 -9.77
C THR A 37 14.06 4.29 -10.04
N PRO A 38 13.05 4.60 -10.86
CA PRO A 38 12.78 5.98 -11.29
C PRO A 38 12.33 6.93 -10.18
N VAL A 39 11.62 6.41 -9.16
CA VAL A 39 11.16 7.17 -7.98
C VAL A 39 11.38 6.32 -6.72
N PRO A 40 11.46 6.92 -5.52
CA PRO A 40 11.61 6.18 -4.27
C PRO A 40 10.50 5.16 -4.04
N PHE A 41 10.83 4.08 -3.32
CA PHE A 41 9.81 3.17 -2.79
C PHE A 41 9.07 3.83 -1.61
N GLU A 42 7.80 3.48 -1.47
CA GLU A 42 6.97 3.81 -0.32
C GLU A 42 6.87 2.59 0.60
N CYS A 43 6.96 2.82 1.91
CA CYS A 43 6.72 1.76 2.88
C CYS A 43 5.22 1.60 3.11
N TYR A 44 4.66 0.51 2.57
CA TYR A 44 3.26 0.17 2.77
C TYR A 44 3.02 -0.34 4.19
N PHE A 45 3.89 -1.24 4.65
CA PHE A 45 3.86 -1.84 5.98
C PHE A 45 5.25 -2.35 6.38
N ALA A 46 5.59 -2.25 7.66
CA ALA A 46 6.76 -2.90 8.22
C ALA A 46 6.52 -3.32 9.67
N CYS A 47 7.02 -4.49 10.05
CA CYS A 47 6.87 -4.99 11.41
C CYS A 47 8.12 -5.71 11.91
N THR A 48 8.35 -5.70 13.22
CA THR A 48 9.34 -6.56 13.85
C THR A 48 8.78 -7.96 14.07
N VAL A 49 9.65 -8.97 13.94
CA VAL A 49 9.32 -10.39 14.13
C VAL A 49 10.45 -11.10 14.89
N SER A 50 10.20 -12.31 15.39
CA SER A 50 11.21 -13.08 16.13
C SER A 50 12.37 -13.52 15.24
N ASP A 51 12.07 -14.00 14.03
CA ASP A 51 13.06 -14.44 13.03
C ASP A 51 12.64 -13.96 11.63
N MET A 52 13.27 -12.87 11.18
CA MET A 52 12.94 -12.26 9.89
C MET A 52 13.26 -13.16 8.69
N LYS A 53 14.29 -14.02 8.79
CA LYS A 53 14.69 -14.92 7.70
C LYS A 53 13.66 -16.02 7.53
N PHE A 54 13.21 -16.59 8.65
CA PHE A 54 12.15 -17.58 8.62
C PHE A 54 10.85 -16.98 8.09
N VAL A 55 10.40 -15.84 8.64
CA VAL A 55 9.13 -15.22 8.24
C VAL A 55 9.15 -14.80 6.77
N GLU A 56 10.19 -14.11 6.32
CA GLU A 56 10.32 -13.71 4.91
C GLU A 56 10.25 -14.93 3.98
N LYS A 57 11.02 -15.98 4.29
CA LYS A 57 11.00 -17.21 3.50
C LYS A 57 9.61 -17.84 3.43
N GLN A 58 8.89 -17.93 4.56
CA GLN A 58 7.53 -18.48 4.55
C GLN A 58 6.55 -17.62 3.75
N ILE A 59 6.70 -16.30 3.76
CA ILE A 59 5.90 -15.42 2.90
C ILE A 59 6.26 -15.64 1.43
N HIS A 60 7.55 -15.70 1.08
CA HIS A 60 7.96 -15.95 -0.31
C HIS A 60 7.45 -17.30 -0.82
N ASP A 61 7.62 -18.37 -0.03
CA ASP A 61 7.15 -19.72 -0.37
C ASP A 61 5.61 -19.76 -0.49
N GLY A 62 4.89 -19.12 0.45
CA GLY A 62 3.42 -19.11 0.47
C GLY A 62 2.77 -18.27 -0.62
N PHE A 63 3.50 -17.32 -1.22
CA PHE A 63 3.03 -16.48 -2.33
C PHE A 63 3.83 -16.71 -3.62
N ASP A 64 4.51 -17.85 -3.78
CA ASP A 64 5.38 -18.11 -4.94
C ASP A 64 4.62 -18.05 -6.27
N ASP A 65 3.35 -18.50 -6.30
CA ASP A 65 2.47 -18.38 -7.48
C ASP A 65 2.23 -16.93 -7.93
N PHE A 66 2.38 -15.96 -7.03
CA PHE A 66 2.25 -14.54 -7.31
C PHE A 66 3.60 -13.86 -7.58
N ARG A 67 4.71 -14.60 -7.50
CA ARG A 67 6.07 -14.07 -7.65
C ARG A 67 6.40 -13.86 -9.11
N VAL A 68 6.78 -12.63 -9.48
CA VAL A 68 7.04 -12.27 -10.88
C VAL A 68 8.28 -12.96 -11.44
N ASN A 69 9.32 -13.08 -10.62
CA ASN A 69 10.55 -13.76 -10.97
C ASN A 69 11.06 -14.52 -9.73
N PRO A 70 11.27 -15.85 -9.82
CA PRO A 70 11.74 -16.66 -8.70
C PRO A 70 13.05 -16.18 -8.05
N ASN A 71 13.87 -15.41 -8.78
CA ASN A 71 15.14 -14.85 -8.30
C ASN A 71 15.02 -13.42 -7.75
N ARG A 72 13.79 -12.90 -7.61
CA ARG A 72 13.52 -11.52 -7.18
C ARG A 72 12.39 -11.51 -6.15
N GLU A 73 12.31 -10.45 -5.38
CA GLU A 73 11.40 -10.33 -4.23
C GLU A 73 10.15 -9.49 -4.57
N PHE A 74 9.64 -9.61 -5.80
CA PHE A 74 8.50 -8.84 -6.29
C PHE A 74 7.31 -9.74 -6.59
N PHE A 75 6.16 -9.37 -6.06
CA PHE A 75 4.94 -10.17 -6.06
C PHE A 75 3.78 -9.35 -6.60
N ARG A 76 2.96 -9.96 -7.45
CA ARG A 76 1.70 -9.41 -7.95
C ARG A 76 0.58 -9.86 -7.02
N VAL A 77 0.48 -9.20 -5.87
CA VAL A 77 -0.45 -9.53 -4.80
C VAL A 77 -0.95 -8.26 -4.13
N ASP A 78 -2.20 -8.28 -3.67
CA ASP A 78 -2.70 -7.24 -2.77
C ASP A 78 -1.84 -7.21 -1.49
N PRO A 79 -1.14 -6.09 -1.19
CA PRO A 79 -0.31 -6.01 -0.01
C PRO A 79 -1.08 -6.30 1.29
N GLU A 80 -2.38 -6.01 1.37
CA GLU A 80 -3.19 -6.30 2.57
C GLU A 80 -3.31 -7.79 2.89
N ARG A 81 -3.25 -8.66 1.87
CA ARG A 81 -3.23 -10.11 2.09
C ARG A 81 -1.97 -10.52 2.84
N VAL A 82 -0.84 -9.92 2.48
CA VAL A 82 0.45 -10.18 3.14
C VAL A 82 0.48 -9.56 4.53
N VAL A 83 -0.03 -8.32 4.70
CA VAL A 83 -0.16 -7.66 6.02
C VAL A 83 -0.99 -8.50 6.97
N SER A 84 -2.10 -9.08 6.52
CA SER A 84 -2.97 -9.94 7.34
C SER A 84 -2.22 -11.15 7.89
N ILE A 85 -1.29 -11.72 7.12
CA ILE A 85 -0.44 -12.83 7.59
C ILE A 85 0.63 -12.34 8.56
N LEU A 86 1.31 -11.24 8.23
CA LEU A 86 2.35 -10.67 9.10
C LEU A 86 1.80 -10.26 10.47
N LYS A 87 0.55 -9.76 10.55
CA LYS A 87 -0.11 -9.44 11.82
C LYS A 87 -0.23 -10.63 12.79
N MET A 88 -0.22 -11.87 12.30
CA MET A 88 -0.26 -13.06 13.16
C MET A 88 1.07 -13.35 13.87
N VAL A 89 2.18 -12.86 13.33
CA VAL A 89 3.55 -13.10 13.85
C VAL A 89 4.28 -11.82 14.24
N MET A 90 3.66 -10.66 14.01
CA MET A 90 4.16 -9.34 14.33
C MET A 90 4.34 -9.17 15.84
N ILE A 91 5.48 -8.63 16.22
CA ILE A 91 5.76 -8.16 17.59
C ILE A 91 5.41 -6.68 17.71
N GLU A 92 5.86 -5.85 16.76
CA GLU A 92 5.63 -4.40 16.75
C GLU A 92 5.44 -3.88 15.32
N ASP A 93 4.50 -2.94 15.13
CA ASP A 93 4.35 -2.18 13.90
C ASP A 93 5.37 -1.04 13.87
N VAL A 94 6.35 -1.17 12.98
CA VAL A 94 7.43 -0.19 12.75
C VAL A 94 7.29 0.51 11.40
N THR A 95 6.08 0.54 10.84
CA THR A 95 5.78 1.29 9.62
C THR A 95 6.10 2.78 9.85
N PRO A 96 6.93 3.40 9.00
CA PRO A 96 7.28 4.81 9.13
C PRO A 96 6.03 5.70 9.19
N ARG A 97 5.96 6.54 10.22
CA ARG A 97 4.85 7.49 10.42
C ARG A 97 5.03 8.76 9.61
N GLU A 98 6.23 9.03 9.11
CA GLU A 98 6.56 10.19 8.29
C GLU A 98 7.01 9.73 6.91
N ASP A 99 6.96 10.64 5.93
CA ASP A 99 7.48 10.37 4.60
C ASP A 99 8.99 10.10 4.67
N THR A 100 9.42 8.96 4.14
CA THR A 100 10.82 8.51 4.23
C THR A 100 11.73 9.13 3.16
N VAL A 101 11.18 9.96 2.28
CA VAL A 101 11.89 10.61 1.19
C VAL A 101 12.43 11.93 1.69
N ASP A 102 13.76 12.04 1.79
CA ASP A 102 14.42 13.20 2.40
C ASP A 102 14.52 14.42 1.43
N ASP A 103 14.38 14.22 0.11
CA ASP A 103 14.58 15.26 -0.92
C ASP A 103 13.25 15.74 -1.54
N GLU A 104 13.06 17.07 -1.64
CA GLU A 104 11.84 17.67 -2.19
C GLU A 104 11.61 17.37 -3.67
N ILE A 105 12.68 17.20 -4.47
CA ILE A 105 12.60 16.87 -5.89
C ILE A 105 12.08 15.44 -6.02
N ASP A 106 12.60 14.52 -5.22
CA ASP A 106 12.18 13.12 -5.20
C ASP A 106 10.72 12.98 -4.73
N LEU A 107 10.30 13.74 -3.70
CA LEU A 107 8.91 13.81 -3.26
C LEU A 107 7.98 14.28 -4.40
N LYS A 108 8.36 15.36 -5.10
CA LYS A 108 7.57 15.88 -6.23
C LYS A 108 7.52 14.89 -7.39
N ALA A 109 8.61 14.17 -7.67
CA ALA A 109 8.64 13.14 -8.70
C ALA A 109 7.73 11.96 -8.34
N LEU A 110 7.77 11.52 -7.07
CA LEU A 110 6.90 10.47 -6.55
C LEU A 110 5.41 10.85 -6.66
N ASP A 111 5.05 12.06 -6.21
CA ASP A 111 3.68 12.55 -6.30
C ASP A 111 3.20 12.72 -7.73
N LYS A 112 4.09 13.13 -8.64
CA LYS A 112 3.78 13.19 -10.07
C LYS A 112 3.47 11.80 -10.62
N GLU A 113 4.30 10.79 -10.36
CA GLU A 113 4.04 9.42 -10.84
C GLU A 113 2.76 8.82 -10.26
N LYS A 114 2.45 9.09 -8.99
CA LYS A 114 1.15 8.74 -8.39
C LYS A 114 -0.04 9.35 -9.16
N SER A 115 0.11 10.58 -9.65
CA SER A 115 -0.92 11.29 -10.40
C SER A 115 -1.03 10.87 -11.87
N MET A 116 0.03 10.29 -12.43
CA MET A 116 0.12 9.87 -13.83
C MET A 116 -0.63 8.56 -14.11
N ARG A 117 -0.74 7.65 -13.14
CA ARG A 117 -1.65 6.48 -13.28
C ARG A 117 -3.05 7.02 -13.54
N SER A 118 -3.75 6.46 -14.52
CA SER A 118 -5.10 6.92 -14.86
C SER A 118 -5.95 6.99 -13.60
N LYS A 119 -6.58 8.16 -13.39
CA LYS A 119 -7.34 8.43 -12.17
C LYS A 119 -8.34 7.31 -11.94
N PHE A 120 -8.30 6.74 -10.74
CA PHE A 120 -9.25 5.72 -10.34
C PHE A 120 -10.68 6.21 -10.55
N ASN A 121 -11.50 5.38 -11.19
CA ASN A 121 -12.93 5.61 -11.44
C ASN A 121 -13.69 4.37 -10.96
N PHE A 122 -14.70 4.54 -10.12
CA PHE A 122 -15.52 3.42 -9.62
C PHE A 122 -16.17 2.58 -10.72
N GLU A 123 -16.52 3.17 -11.87
CA GLU A 123 -17.07 2.44 -13.02
C GLU A 123 -16.08 1.42 -13.59
N MET A 124 -14.78 1.75 -13.56
CA MET A 124 -13.72 0.86 -14.07
C MET A 124 -13.60 -0.43 -13.25
N VAL A 125 -14.10 -0.41 -12.01
CA VAL A 125 -14.15 -1.56 -11.11
C VAL A 125 -15.58 -2.05 -10.84
N GLN A 126 -16.54 -1.62 -11.67
CA GLN A 126 -17.96 -1.98 -11.60
C GLN A 126 -18.62 -1.67 -10.24
N ILE A 127 -18.20 -0.58 -9.58
CA ILE A 127 -18.80 -0.12 -8.33
C ILE A 127 -19.80 1.00 -8.62
N SER A 128 -21.05 0.80 -8.19
CA SER A 128 -22.13 1.76 -8.41
C SER A 128 -22.21 2.83 -7.31
N PRO A 129 -22.79 4.01 -7.58
CA PRO A 129 -23.15 4.96 -6.54
C PRO A 129 -23.98 4.31 -5.42
N ASN A 130 -23.84 4.83 -4.20
CA ASN A 130 -24.39 4.30 -2.95
C ASN A 130 -23.73 3.01 -2.41
N SER A 131 -22.75 2.45 -3.11
CA SER A 131 -21.96 1.33 -2.59
C SER A 131 -21.23 1.72 -1.31
N LYS A 132 -21.21 0.82 -0.33
CA LYS A 132 -20.49 0.99 0.93
C LYS A 132 -19.04 0.55 0.78
N LEU A 133 -18.12 1.40 1.19
CA LEU A 133 -16.71 1.10 1.33
C LEU A 133 -16.33 0.99 2.81
N THR A 134 -15.28 0.23 3.10
CA THR A 134 -14.71 0.08 4.45
C THR A 134 -13.22 0.43 4.43
N PHE A 135 -12.71 1.00 5.51
CA PHE A 135 -11.29 1.30 5.62
C PHE A 135 -10.50 0.03 5.94
N VAL A 136 -9.37 -0.15 5.27
CA VAL A 136 -8.53 -1.34 5.36
C VAL A 136 -8.10 -1.69 6.80
N ARG A 137 -7.73 -0.67 7.59
CA ARG A 137 -7.18 -0.88 8.94
C ARG A 137 -8.26 -0.90 10.02
N ASP A 138 -9.46 -0.47 9.69
CA ASP A 138 -10.60 -0.45 10.61
C ASP A 138 -11.92 -0.55 9.80
N PRO A 139 -12.52 -1.75 9.72
CA PRO A 139 -13.78 -1.96 9.01
C PRO A 139 -14.98 -1.19 9.59
N THR A 140 -14.87 -0.66 10.80
CA THR A 140 -15.91 0.19 11.41
C THR A 140 -15.94 1.60 10.79
N ILE A 141 -14.84 2.02 10.17
CA ILE A 141 -14.75 3.26 9.40
C ILE A 141 -15.27 3.00 7.99
N THR A 142 -16.32 3.71 7.61
CA THR A 142 -17.04 3.46 6.35
C THR A 142 -17.25 4.73 5.54
N SER A 143 -17.36 4.57 4.23
CA SER A 143 -17.76 5.65 3.31
C SER A 143 -18.76 5.14 2.28
N ARG A 144 -19.40 6.06 1.55
CA ARG A 144 -20.39 5.74 0.52
C ARG A 144 -19.99 6.35 -0.82
N VAL A 145 -20.06 5.59 -1.91
CA VAL A 145 -19.75 6.10 -3.25
C VAL A 145 -20.82 7.12 -3.68
N LEU A 146 -20.40 8.30 -4.14
CA LEU A 146 -21.31 9.35 -4.63
C LEU A 146 -21.37 9.38 -6.16
N ASP A 147 -20.20 9.36 -6.80
CA ASP A 147 -20.06 9.42 -8.25
C ASP A 147 -18.81 8.63 -8.69
N LYS A 148 -18.37 8.84 -9.94
CA LYS A 148 -17.20 8.19 -10.55
C LYS A 148 -15.89 8.37 -9.76
N HIS A 149 -15.74 9.46 -9.01
CA HIS A 149 -14.48 9.84 -8.36
C HIS A 149 -14.61 10.27 -6.89
N LYS A 150 -15.84 10.44 -6.39
CA LYS A 150 -16.11 10.97 -5.06
C LYS A 150 -16.84 9.99 -4.17
N ILE A 151 -16.56 10.12 -2.89
CA ILE A 151 -17.21 9.39 -1.81
C ILE A 151 -17.75 10.39 -0.78
N GLU A 152 -18.77 9.99 -0.05
CA GLU A 152 -19.22 10.63 1.18
C GLU A 152 -18.52 9.95 2.34
N PHE A 153 -17.72 10.71 3.07
CA PHE A 153 -17.06 10.29 4.30
C PHE A 153 -17.43 11.28 5.40
N GLU A 154 -18.01 10.79 6.50
CA GLU A 154 -18.45 11.61 7.65
C GLU A 154 -19.31 12.83 7.25
N GLY A 155 -20.23 12.63 6.31
CA GLY A 155 -21.15 13.67 5.83
C GLY A 155 -20.50 14.71 4.89
N LYS A 156 -19.24 14.52 4.49
CA LYS A 156 -18.54 15.41 3.54
C LYS A 156 -18.20 14.68 2.24
N THR A 157 -18.33 15.40 1.13
CA THR A 157 -17.86 14.95 -0.18
C THR A 157 -16.33 15.00 -0.23
N ASN A 158 -15.70 13.84 -0.41
CA ASN A 158 -14.26 13.67 -0.40
C ASN A 158 -13.78 12.81 -1.59
N SER A 159 -12.48 12.83 -1.87
CA SER A 159 -11.83 11.79 -2.68
C SER A 159 -11.40 10.61 -1.81
N LEU A 160 -11.09 9.47 -2.43
CA LEU A 160 -10.52 8.31 -1.74
C LEU A 160 -9.24 8.67 -0.98
N SER A 161 -8.30 9.38 -1.63
CA SER A 161 -7.04 9.77 -0.99
C SER A 161 -7.22 10.81 0.11
N ALA A 162 -8.09 11.81 -0.06
CA ALA A 162 -8.26 12.86 0.96
C ALA A 162 -8.85 12.31 2.26
N SER A 163 -9.91 11.50 2.15
CA SER A 163 -10.52 10.84 3.32
C SER A 163 -9.60 9.81 3.96
N ALA A 164 -8.86 9.03 3.16
CA ALA A 164 -7.88 8.08 3.69
C ALA A 164 -6.74 8.78 4.43
N LEU A 165 -6.24 9.91 3.91
CA LEU A 165 -5.19 10.70 4.55
C LEU A 165 -5.68 11.27 5.89
N GLU A 166 -6.93 11.77 5.94
CA GLU A 166 -7.55 12.24 7.18
C GLU A 166 -7.62 11.13 8.24
N ILE A 167 -7.98 9.89 7.86
CA ILE A 167 -8.00 8.74 8.77
C ILE A 167 -6.57 8.40 9.24
N LEU A 168 -5.60 8.38 8.32
CA LEU A 168 -4.20 8.11 8.65
C LEU A 168 -3.63 9.14 9.64
N HIS A 169 -3.95 10.42 9.48
CA HIS A 169 -3.56 11.48 10.42
C HIS A 169 -4.13 11.24 11.82
N ARG A 170 -5.38 10.78 11.93
CA ARG A 170 -5.98 10.39 13.22
C ARG A 170 -5.29 9.17 13.85
N LEU A 171 -4.69 8.30 13.05
CA LEU A 171 -3.89 7.15 13.48
C LEU A 171 -2.42 7.50 13.76
N GLY A 172 -2.05 8.78 13.73
CA GLY A 172 -0.69 9.26 14.04
C GLY A 172 0.31 9.15 12.89
N TYR A 173 -0.13 8.95 11.66
CA TYR A 173 0.72 9.10 10.48
C TYR A 173 0.74 10.56 10.03
N ASN A 174 1.89 11.09 9.63
CA ASN A 174 2.10 12.45 9.13
C ASN A 174 2.49 12.44 7.65
N TRP A 175 1.92 11.53 6.86
CA TRP A 175 2.16 11.47 5.42
C TRP A 175 1.55 12.66 4.70
N SER A 176 2.21 13.12 3.63
CA SER A 176 1.72 14.22 2.77
C SER A 176 0.72 13.73 1.72
N SER A 177 0.85 12.48 1.26
CA SER A 177 -0.04 11.87 0.27
C SER A 177 -0.27 10.38 0.56
N CYS A 178 -1.31 9.80 -0.03
CA CYS A 178 -1.54 8.36 0.05
C CYS A 178 -2.27 7.82 -1.19
N ALA A 179 -2.08 6.52 -1.44
CA ALA A 179 -2.79 5.79 -2.48
C ALA A 179 -4.20 5.38 -1.98
N GLY A 180 -5.16 6.29 -2.09
CA GLY A 180 -6.54 6.09 -1.61
C GLY A 180 -7.16 4.73 -1.99
N PRO A 181 -7.07 4.27 -3.26
CA PRO A 181 -7.60 2.95 -3.65
C PRO A 181 -6.99 1.75 -2.91
N GLN A 182 -5.79 1.87 -2.34
CA GLN A 182 -5.19 0.81 -1.53
C GLN A 182 -5.73 0.78 -0.10
N LEU A 183 -6.35 1.87 0.38
CA LEU A 183 -6.79 2.03 1.77
C LEU A 183 -8.30 1.87 1.96
N TRP A 184 -9.04 1.76 0.87
CA TRP A 184 -10.48 1.50 0.85
C TRP A 184 -10.76 0.12 0.26
N MET A 185 -11.72 -0.59 0.87
CA MET A 185 -12.18 -1.91 0.44
C MET A 185 -13.64 -1.88 0.02
N TYR A 186 -13.96 -2.72 -0.96
CA TYR A 186 -15.31 -3.06 -1.39
C TYR A 186 -15.43 -4.58 -1.42
N GLU A 187 -16.46 -5.13 -0.74
CA GLU A 187 -16.70 -6.59 -0.67
C GLU A 187 -15.50 -7.44 -0.20
N GLY A 188 -14.65 -6.87 0.67
CA GLY A 188 -13.48 -7.57 1.22
C GLY A 188 -12.22 -7.54 0.34
N GLU A 189 -12.23 -6.79 -0.76
CA GLU A 189 -11.09 -6.58 -1.66
C GLU A 189 -10.71 -5.09 -1.68
N THR A 190 -9.41 -4.75 -1.68
CA THR A 190 -9.01 -3.34 -1.85
C THR A 190 -9.39 -2.84 -3.25
N LEU A 191 -9.71 -1.55 -3.37
CA LEU A 191 -10.06 -0.97 -4.68
C LEU A 191 -8.90 -1.08 -5.68
N SER A 192 -7.65 -1.03 -5.20
CA SER A 192 -6.46 -1.26 -6.01
C SER A 192 -6.40 -2.69 -6.54
N ALA A 193 -6.60 -3.70 -5.69
CA ALA A 193 -6.57 -5.10 -6.12
C ALA A 193 -7.70 -5.41 -7.10
N ARG A 194 -8.92 -4.90 -6.83
CA ARG A 194 -10.07 -5.06 -7.72
C ARG A 194 -9.79 -4.47 -9.10
N ARG A 195 -9.12 -3.31 -9.17
CA ARG A 195 -8.67 -2.70 -10.42
C ARG A 195 -7.70 -3.59 -11.17
N SER A 196 -6.64 -4.07 -10.51
CA SER A 196 -5.64 -4.92 -11.16
C SER A 196 -6.27 -6.18 -11.74
N ARG A 197 -7.16 -6.83 -10.99
CA ARG A 197 -7.88 -8.01 -11.43
C ARG A 197 -8.73 -7.74 -12.68
N MET A 198 -9.46 -6.62 -12.72
CA MET A 198 -10.29 -6.25 -13.89
C MET A 198 -9.49 -5.70 -15.08
N GLU A 199 -8.27 -5.22 -14.87
CA GLU A 199 -7.36 -4.82 -15.97
C GLU A 199 -6.65 -6.03 -16.60
N GLU A 200 -6.59 -7.16 -15.90
CA GLU A 200 -6.02 -8.44 -16.37
C GLU A 200 -7.05 -9.38 -17.02
N GLU A 201 -8.35 -9.15 -16.79
CA GLU A 201 -9.50 -9.84 -17.41
C GLU A 201 -9.85 -9.26 -18.80
#